data_AF-A0A1J9TBR5-F1
#
_entry.id   AF-A0A1J9TBR5-F1
#
_cell.length_a   1.000
_cell.length_b   1.000
_cell.length_c   1.000
_cell.angle_alpha   90.00
_cell.angle_beta   90.00
_cell.angle_gamma   90.00
#
_symmetry.space_group_name_H-M   'P 1'
#
loop_
_entity.id
_entity.type
_entity.pdbx_description
1 polymer ?
#
loop_
_entity_poly.entity_id
_entity_poly.type
_entity_poly.pdbx_seq_one_letter_code
_entity_poly.pdbx_strand_id
1 'polypeptide(L)'
;MFRWTSYKSMKGRISMNNKLNILTEREHKVLSLIGYGKGNAITVKGIIAVIGGTDEEIRAIVRRLIEKHGYLIGSSNCIGKSGYYRPETEEEKKEAVSKLEKRAAEILKRANIMRKLPLLNK
;
A
#
# COMPACT_ATOMS: atom_id res chain seq x y z
N MET A 1 12.61 -27.85 -14.04
CA MET A 1 13.74 -27.01 -14.49
C MET A 1 13.19 -25.65 -14.93
N PHE A 2 13.02 -24.72 -14.00
CA PHE A 2 12.51 -23.37 -14.31
C PHE A 2 13.68 -22.40 -14.40
N ARG A 3 13.89 -21.84 -15.60
CA ARG A 3 14.95 -20.89 -15.95
C ARG A 3 14.62 -19.52 -15.32
N TRP A 4 15.30 -19.18 -14.24
CA TRP A 4 15.32 -17.82 -13.67
C TRP A 4 16.44 -17.04 -14.36
N THR A 5 16.17 -16.48 -15.53
CA THR A 5 17.14 -15.63 -16.23
C THR A 5 17.13 -14.22 -15.64
N SER A 6 18.20 -13.92 -14.91
CA SER A 6 18.89 -12.62 -14.82
C SER A 6 18.09 -11.41 -14.30
N TYR A 7 18.12 -11.22 -12.97
CA TYR A 7 17.97 -9.89 -12.35
C TYR A 7 19.37 -9.38 -11.95
N LYS A 8 20.21 -9.08 -12.95
CA LYS A 8 21.46 -8.33 -12.76
C LYS A 8 21.26 -6.93 -13.33
N SER A 9 21.55 -5.93 -12.47
CA SER A 9 21.71 -4.51 -12.78
C SER A 9 20.45 -3.66 -12.94
N MET A 10 19.91 -3.19 -11.80
CA MET A 10 19.12 -1.96 -11.72
C MET A 10 19.66 -1.04 -10.61
N LYS A 11 21.00 -0.93 -10.53
CA LYS A 11 21.72 0.11 -9.75
C LYS A 11 21.96 1.37 -10.61
N GLY A 12 20.99 1.74 -11.45
CA GLY A 12 21.11 2.88 -12.33
C GLY A 12 19.76 3.50 -12.63
N ARG A 13 19.57 4.74 -12.18
CA ARG A 13 18.51 5.68 -12.59
C ARG A 13 17.10 5.37 -12.06
N ILE A 14 16.92 5.47 -10.75
CA ILE A 14 15.71 6.17 -10.30
C ILE A 14 15.98 7.63 -10.64
N SER A 15 15.43 8.07 -11.78
CA SER A 15 15.40 9.48 -12.17
C SER A 15 14.80 10.25 -11.01
N MET A 16 15.64 11.01 -10.30
CA MET A 16 15.23 12.09 -9.40
C MET A 16 14.53 13.17 -10.24
N ASN A 17 13.31 12.88 -10.66
CA ASN A 17 12.41 13.92 -11.11
C ASN A 17 11.94 14.62 -9.83
N ASN A 18 12.66 15.68 -9.47
CA ASN A 18 12.24 16.73 -8.54
C ASN A 18 10.99 17.44 -9.07
N LYS A 19 9.88 16.71 -9.26
CA LYS A 19 8.57 17.31 -9.01
C LYS A 19 8.50 17.40 -7.50
N LEU A 20 8.66 18.59 -6.95
CA LEU A 20 8.30 18.88 -5.57
C LEU A 20 6.93 18.25 -5.32
N ASN A 21 6.93 17.15 -4.58
CA ASN A 21 5.78 16.31 -4.27
C ASN A 21 4.97 17.08 -3.22
N ILE A 22 4.32 18.16 -3.64
CA ILE A 22 3.51 18.98 -2.74
C ILE A 22 2.32 18.12 -2.34
N LEU A 23 2.37 17.60 -1.11
CA LEU A 23 1.23 16.97 -0.48
C LEU A 23 0.14 18.01 -0.30
N THR A 24 -1.11 17.61 -0.58
CA THR A 24 -2.25 18.38 -0.10
C THR A 24 -2.23 18.46 1.42
N GLU A 25 -2.85 19.48 2.00
CA GLU A 25 -2.96 19.61 3.46
C GLU A 25 -3.57 18.33 4.09
N ARG A 26 -4.54 17.73 3.40
CA ARG A 26 -5.20 16.50 3.83
C ARG A 26 -4.26 15.29 3.77
N GLU A 27 -3.48 15.14 2.71
CA GLU A 27 -2.44 14.10 2.62
C GLU A 27 -1.37 14.26 3.69
N HIS A 28 -0.96 15.50 3.98
CA HIS A 28 -0.01 15.79 5.05
C HIS A 28 -0.56 15.38 6.42
N LYS A 29 -1.81 15.73 6.72
CA LYS A 29 -2.49 15.32 7.97
C LYS A 29 -2.57 13.80 8.08
N VAL A 30 -2.98 13.09 7.02
CA VAL A 30 -2.99 11.60 7.04
C VAL A 30 -1.60 11.05 7.29
N LEU A 31 -0.58 11.52 6.58
CA LEU A 31 0.79 11.05 6.75
C LEU A 31 1.32 11.28 8.17
N SER A 32 1.00 12.43 8.78
CA SER A 32 1.42 12.74 10.15
C SER A 32 0.81 11.81 11.20
N LEU A 33 -0.38 11.26 10.94
CA LEU A 33 -1.06 10.33 11.85
C LEU A 33 -0.53 8.90 11.74
N ILE A 34 0.14 8.56 10.64
CA ILE A 34 0.69 7.21 10.43
C ILE A 34 2.01 7.12 11.21
N GLY A 35 1.97 6.41 12.35
CA GLY A 35 3.13 6.16 13.19
C GLY A 35 4.20 5.30 12.49
N TYR A 36 5.42 5.36 13.03
CA TYR A 36 6.51 4.45 12.67
C TYR A 36 6.37 3.14 13.48
N GLY A 37 6.68 2.03 12.83
CA GLY A 37 6.64 0.69 13.43
C GLY A 37 5.24 0.09 13.41
N LYS A 38 5.15 -1.22 13.21
CA LYS A 38 3.89 -1.97 13.19
C LYS A 38 3.12 -1.88 14.52
N GLY A 39 3.83 -1.65 15.62
CA GLY A 39 3.24 -1.43 16.94
C GLY A 39 2.36 -0.18 17.04
N ASN A 40 2.64 0.84 16.21
CA ASN A 40 1.95 2.12 16.20
C ASN A 40 0.99 2.26 15.00
N ALA A 41 0.50 1.13 14.48
CA ALA A 41 -0.42 1.14 13.35
C ALA A 41 -1.72 1.86 13.70
N ILE A 42 -2.18 2.73 12.80
CA ILE A 42 -3.43 3.48 12.94
C ILE A 42 -4.50 2.97 11.97
N THR A 43 -5.69 2.71 12.50
CA THR A 43 -6.82 2.26 11.67
C THR A 43 -7.37 3.38 10.81
N VAL A 44 -8.04 3.02 9.70
CA VAL A 44 -8.79 3.99 8.87
C VAL A 44 -9.79 4.78 9.73
N LYS A 45 -10.52 4.10 10.62
CA LYS A 45 -11.45 4.74 11.55
C LYS A 45 -10.75 5.71 12.51
N GLY A 46 -9.56 5.37 12.98
CA GLY A 46 -8.73 6.27 13.80
C GLY A 46 -8.33 7.53 13.06
N ILE A 47 -7.98 7.43 11.77
CA ILE A 47 -7.69 8.59 10.93
C ILE A 47 -8.96 9.43 10.74
N ILE A 48 -10.08 8.81 10.38
CA ILE A 48 -11.38 9.49 10.18
C ILE A 48 -11.82 10.23 11.45
N ALA A 49 -11.62 9.65 12.63
CA ALA A 49 -11.97 10.30 13.89
C ALA A 49 -11.23 11.64 14.11
N VAL A 50 -10.04 11.82 13.51
CA VAL A 50 -9.24 13.04 13.65
C VAL A 50 -9.50 14.05 12.53
N ILE A 51 -9.65 13.59 11.28
CA ILE A 51 -9.70 14.48 10.09
C ILE A 51 -11.00 14.40 9.28
N GLY A 52 -11.94 13.56 9.71
CA GLY A 52 -13.19 13.25 9.01
C GLY A 52 -12.99 12.51 7.69
N GLY A 53 -14.06 12.45 6.90
CA GLY A 53 -14.08 11.82 5.57
C GLY A 53 -14.55 10.37 5.59
N THR A 54 -14.41 9.70 4.44
CA THR A 54 -14.86 8.32 4.25
C THR A 54 -13.71 7.32 4.24
N ASP A 55 -14.07 6.07 4.49
CA ASP A 55 -13.20 4.91 4.38
C ASP A 55 -12.46 4.86 3.03
N GLU A 56 -13.18 5.09 1.93
CA GLU A 56 -12.65 5.11 0.56
C GLU A 56 -11.67 6.28 0.34
N GLU A 57 -11.99 7.47 0.85
CA GLU A 57 -11.13 8.65 0.74
C GLU A 57 -9.79 8.45 1.42
N ILE A 58 -9.79 7.94 2.67
CA ILE A 58 -8.55 7.70 3.41
C ILE A 58 -7.70 6.64 2.72
N ARG A 59 -8.31 5.54 2.24
CA ARG A 59 -7.58 4.50 1.48
C ARG A 59 -7.00 5.07 0.19
N ALA A 60 -7.72 5.94 -0.50
CA ALA A 60 -7.24 6.60 -1.72
C ALA A 60 -6.07 7.55 -1.43
N ILE A 61 -6.11 8.30 -0.31
CA ILE A 61 -5.00 9.14 0.14
C ILE A 61 -3.76 8.29 0.40
N VAL A 62 -3.88 7.22 1.19
CA VAL A 62 -2.74 6.35 1.51
C VAL A 62 -2.16 5.72 0.24
N ARG A 63 -3.01 5.30 -0.70
CA ARG A 63 -2.57 4.80 -2.01
C ARG A 63 -1.75 5.85 -2.76
N ARG A 64 -2.18 7.11 -2.80
CA ARG A 64 -1.41 8.20 -3.46
C ARG A 64 -0.10 8.49 -2.73
N LEU A 65 -0.08 8.46 -1.41
CA LEU A 65 1.15 8.60 -0.62
C LEU A 65 2.20 7.56 -1.03
N ILE A 66 1.79 6.31 -1.29
CA ILE A 66 2.70 5.26 -1.77
C ILE A 66 3.05 5.46 -3.26
N GLU A 67 2.05 5.47 -4.13
CA GLU A 67 2.24 5.37 -5.59
C GLU A 67 2.78 6.66 -6.23
N LYS A 68 2.34 7.82 -5.74
CA LYS A 68 2.73 9.13 -6.31
C LYS A 68 3.86 9.77 -5.53
N HIS A 69 3.82 9.66 -4.20
CA HIS A 69 4.75 10.38 -3.34
C HIS A 69 5.91 9.52 -2.81
N GLY A 70 5.86 8.19 -3.00
CA GLY A 70 6.95 7.28 -2.65
C GLY A 70 7.10 7.02 -1.15
N TYR A 71 6.07 7.28 -0.34
CA TYR A 71 6.12 6.98 1.08
C TYR A 71 6.01 5.48 1.33
N LEU A 72 6.94 4.95 2.13
CA LEU A 72 6.90 3.57 2.59
C LEU A 72 5.83 3.41 3.67
N ILE A 73 4.67 2.90 3.29
CA ILE A 73 3.54 2.65 4.20
C ILE A 73 3.13 1.18 4.07
N GLY A 74 3.17 0.47 5.21
CA GLY A 74 2.70 -0.88 5.35
C GLY A 74 1.27 -0.94 5.89
N SER A 75 0.67 -2.13 5.80
CA SER A 75 -0.60 -2.43 6.47
C SER A 75 -0.50 -3.67 7.34
N SER A 76 -1.20 -3.62 8.46
CA SER A 76 -1.31 -4.71 9.42
C SER A 76 -2.78 -5.06 9.64
N ASN A 77 -3.05 -6.36 9.76
CA ASN A 77 -4.36 -6.90 10.09
C ASN A 77 -4.31 -7.64 11.45
N CYS A 78 -3.24 -7.44 12.22
CA CYS A 78 -3.11 -8.05 13.54
C CYS A 78 -4.17 -7.49 14.48
N ILE A 79 -4.82 -8.36 15.26
CA ILE A 79 -5.77 -7.97 16.30
C ILE A 79 -5.07 -7.03 17.28
N GLY A 80 -5.67 -5.85 17.55
CA GLY A 80 -5.11 -4.80 18.39
C GLY A 80 -4.00 -3.94 17.77
N LYS A 81 -3.47 -4.32 16.59
CA LYS A 81 -2.42 -3.60 15.86
C LYS A 81 -2.73 -3.56 14.37
N SER A 82 -3.94 -3.15 14.02
CA SER A 82 -4.45 -3.12 12.65
C SER A 82 -4.39 -1.71 12.07
N GLY A 83 -4.25 -1.62 10.74
CA GLY A 83 -4.21 -0.36 10.02
C GLY A 83 -2.85 -0.06 9.39
N TYR A 84 -2.58 1.24 9.18
CA TYR A 84 -1.42 1.74 8.46
C TYR A 84 -0.28 2.11 9.40
N TYR A 85 0.95 1.84 8.98
CA TYR A 85 2.17 2.21 9.69
C TYR A 85 3.30 2.47 8.70
N ARG A 86 4.34 3.15 9.12
CA ARG A 86 5.60 3.29 8.40
C ARG A 86 6.60 2.25 8.93
N PRO A 87 6.99 1.24 8.14
CA PRO A 87 7.98 0.25 8.56
C PRO A 87 9.26 0.87 9.13
N GLU A 88 9.69 0.40 10.30
CA GLU A 88 10.96 0.77 10.94
C GLU A 88 12.06 -0.25 10.65
N THR A 89 11.69 -1.50 10.43
CA THR A 89 12.63 -2.59 10.16
C THR A 89 12.48 -3.16 8.75
N GLU A 90 13.54 -3.79 8.24
CA GLU A 90 13.48 -4.48 6.94
C GLU A 90 12.53 -5.68 6.99
N GLU A 91 12.33 -6.30 8.15
CA GLU A 91 11.36 -7.37 8.36
C GLU A 91 9.93 -6.85 8.17
N GLU A 92 9.60 -5.70 8.77
CA GLU A 92 8.28 -5.07 8.61
C GLU A 92 8.03 -4.68 7.15
N LYS A 93 9.04 -4.14 6.49
CA LYS A 93 8.98 -3.79 5.07
C LYS A 93 8.77 -5.03 4.20
N LYS A 94 9.52 -6.12 4.42
CA LYS A 94 9.34 -7.39 3.71
C LYS A 94 7.94 -7.96 3.94
N GLU A 95 7.42 -7.88 5.17
CA GLU A 95 6.05 -8.33 5.47
C GLU A 95 5.02 -7.50 4.70
N ALA A 96 5.17 -6.16 4.68
CA ALA A 96 4.29 -5.26 3.95
C ALA A 96 4.28 -5.56 2.44
N VAL A 97 5.46 -5.76 1.84
CA VAL A 97 5.59 -6.13 0.41
C VAL A 97 4.95 -7.49 0.13
N SER A 98 5.25 -8.51 0.94
CA SER A 98 4.70 -9.86 0.77
C SER A 98 3.17 -9.88 0.80
N LYS A 99 2.55 -9.05 1.66
CA LYS A 99 1.09 -8.91 1.70
C LYS A 99 0.52 -8.32 0.41
N LEU A 100 1.18 -7.32 -0.15
CA LEU A 100 0.75 -6.72 -1.42
C LEU A 100 0.86 -7.73 -2.56
N GLU A 101 1.95 -8.49 -2.63
CA GLU A 101 2.14 -9.54 -3.65
C GLU A 101 1.09 -10.64 -3.54
N LYS A 102 0.83 -11.13 -2.32
CA LYS A 102 -0.23 -12.13 -2.08
C LYS A 102 -1.60 -11.61 -2.53
N ARG A 103 -1.94 -10.37 -2.16
CA ARG A 103 -3.19 -9.75 -2.58
C ARG A 103 -3.28 -9.60 -4.10
N ALA A 104 -2.19 -9.22 -4.77
CA ALA A 104 -2.14 -9.14 -6.22
C ALA A 104 -2.38 -10.51 -6.87
N ALA A 105 -1.78 -11.57 -6.33
CA ALA A 105 -2.00 -12.94 -6.81
C ALA A 105 -3.46 -13.39 -6.65
N GLU A 106 -4.09 -13.08 -5.52
CA GLU A 106 -5.52 -13.39 -5.29
C GLU A 106 -6.44 -12.63 -6.24
N ILE A 107 -6.19 -11.33 -6.46
CA ILE A 107 -6.94 -10.53 -7.43
C ILE A 107 -6.80 -11.11 -8.84
N LEU A 108 -5.58 -11.47 -9.25
CA LEU A 108 -5.33 -12.06 -10.56
C LEU A 108 -6.02 -13.42 -10.71
N LYS A 109 -5.97 -14.27 -9.67
CA LYS A 109 -6.69 -15.55 -9.63
C LYS A 109 -8.19 -15.34 -9.83
N ARG A 110 -8.79 -14.38 -9.11
CA ARG A 110 -10.22 -14.05 -9.25
C ARG A 110 -10.56 -13.57 -10.65
N ALA A 111 -9.75 -12.67 -11.23
CA ALA A 111 -9.94 -12.20 -12.61
C ALA A 111 -9.90 -13.34 -13.63
N ASN A 112 -8.96 -14.29 -13.47
CA ASN A 112 -8.85 -15.47 -14.34
C ASN A 112 -10.08 -16.39 -14.26
N ILE A 113 -10.68 -16.54 -13.08
CA ILE A 113 -11.93 -17.29 -12.91
C ILE A 113 -13.06 -16.55 -13.65
N MET A 114 -13.22 -15.24 -13.41
CA MET A 114 -14.28 -14.44 -14.04
C MET A 114 -14.23 -14.47 -15.57
N ARG A 115 -13.05 -14.48 -16.18
CA ARG A 115 -12.88 -14.60 -17.64
C ARG A 115 -13.42 -15.91 -18.23
N LYS A 116 -13.52 -16.97 -17.42
CA LYS A 116 -14.00 -18.29 -17.85
C LYS A 116 -15.51 -18.48 -17.62
N LEU A 117 -16.15 -17.57 -16.88
CA LEU A 117 -17.58 -17.66 -16.61
C LEU A 117 -18.37 -17.09 -17.80
N PRO A 118 -19.43 -17.77 -18.26
CA PRO A 118 -20.30 -17.22 -19.29
C PRO A 118 -21.08 -16.02 -18.75
N LEU A 119 -21.41 -15.09 -19.65
CA LEU A 119 -22.42 -14.07 -19.34
C LEU A 119 -23.78 -14.77 -19.23
N LEU A 120 -24.57 -14.39 -18.24
CA LEU A 120 -25.96 -14.83 -18.17
C LEU A 120 -26.74 -14.04 -19.23
N ASN A 121 -27.13 -14.71 -20.31
CA ASN A 121 -28.10 -14.16 -21.25
C ASN A 121 -29.47 -14.12 -20.53
N LYS A 122 -30.08 -12.94 -20.47
CA LYS A 122 -31.47 -12.74 -20.04
C LYS A 122 -32.40 -12.82 -21.24
#